data_AF-A0A447RSK6-F1
#
_entry.id   AF-A0A447RSK6-F1
#
_cell.length_a   1.000
_cell.length_b   1.000
_cell.length_c   1.000
_cell.angle_alpha   90.00
_cell.angle_beta   90.00
_cell.angle_gamma   90.00
#
_symmetry.space_group_name_H-M   'P 1'
#
loop_
_entity.id
_entity.type
_entity.pdbx_description
1 polymer ?
#
loop_
_entity_poly.entity_id
_entity_poly.type
_entity_poly.pdbx_seq_one_letter_code
_entity_poly.pdbx_strand_id
1 'polypeptide(L)'
;MQSLSPTSRYLLALKEGSHQPDDVQQEAVSRLDTILPGTADAARAGRVRRRFAREIRQNCWVKREPAAGTAPVRGLYMWGGVGRGKTWLMDLFYQSLPGERKQRLHFHRFHAARTRRADHPAGT
;
A
#
# COMPACT_ATOMS: atom_id res chain seq x y z
N MET A 1 15.95 -7.49 5.39
CA MET A 1 15.07 -8.61 5.00
C MET A 1 14.67 -8.42 3.55
N GLN A 2 14.99 -9.36 2.67
CA GLN A 2 14.71 -9.23 1.23
C GLN A 2 13.18 -9.28 1.00
N SER A 3 12.63 -8.31 0.27
CA SER A 3 11.20 -8.30 -0.05
C SER A 3 10.94 -9.21 -1.25
N LEU A 4 10.46 -10.43 -0.98
CA LEU A 4 9.98 -11.34 -2.02
C LEU A 4 8.72 -10.80 -2.70
N SER A 5 8.55 -11.08 -3.99
CA SER A 5 7.33 -10.73 -4.73
C SER A 5 6.12 -11.51 -4.21
N PRO A 6 4.89 -10.99 -4.40
CA PRO A 6 3.66 -11.71 -4.11
C PRO A 6 3.63 -13.13 -4.68
N THR A 7 3.96 -13.31 -5.96
CA THR A 7 4.04 -14.65 -6.59
C THR A 7 5.03 -15.56 -5.87
N SER A 8 6.25 -15.09 -5.57
CA SER A 8 7.24 -15.93 -4.89
C SER A 8 6.79 -16.38 -3.51
N ARG A 9 6.11 -15.51 -2.75
CA ARG A 9 5.55 -15.87 -1.43
C ARG A 9 4.42 -16.88 -1.55
N TYR A 10 3.57 -16.73 -2.57
CA TYR A 10 2.45 -17.63 -2.81
C TYR A 10 2.95 -19.04 -3.13
N LEU A 11 3.93 -19.15 -4.05
CA LEU A 11 4.55 -20.42 -4.42
C LEU A 11 5.27 -21.08 -3.24
N LEU A 12 5.94 -20.29 -2.40
CA LEU A 12 6.56 -20.80 -1.18
C LEU A 12 5.52 -21.41 -0.23
N ALA A 13 4.40 -20.71 -0.01
CA ALA A 13 3.33 -21.19 0.88
C ALA A 13 2.67 -22.48 0.37
N LEU A 14 2.50 -22.62 -0.96
CA LEU A 14 2.05 -23.86 -1.58
C LEU A 14 3.06 -25.00 -1.39
N LYS A 15 4.36 -24.71 -1.58
CA LYS A 15 5.44 -25.69 -1.38
C LYS A 15 5.52 -26.18 0.06
N GLU A 16 5.27 -25.30 1.02
CA GLU A 16 5.22 -25.63 2.46
C GLU A 16 3.95 -26.42 2.85
N GLY A 17 2.99 -26.60 1.93
CA GLY A 17 1.74 -27.32 2.20
C GLY A 17 0.74 -26.58 3.09
N SER A 18 0.99 -25.29 3.35
CA SER A 18 0.14 -24.48 4.23
C SER A 18 -1.19 -24.06 3.59
N HIS A 19 -1.27 -24.09 2.25
CA HIS A 19 -2.43 -23.64 1.47
C HIS A 19 -2.67 -24.55 0.26
N GLN A 20 -3.93 -24.62 -0.17
CA GLN A 20 -4.31 -25.36 -1.37
C GLN A 20 -4.22 -24.44 -2.60
N PRO A 21 -3.78 -24.95 -3.77
CA PRO A 21 -3.77 -24.18 -5.00
C PRO A 21 -5.21 -23.85 -5.45
N ASP A 22 -5.45 -22.57 -5.77
CA ASP A 22 -6.72 -22.06 -6.32
C ASP A 22 -6.43 -21.08 -7.47
N ASP A 23 -7.04 -21.30 -8.64
CA ASP A 23 -6.81 -20.51 -9.84
C ASP A 23 -7.19 -19.03 -9.63
N VAL A 24 -8.25 -18.77 -8.86
CA VAL A 24 -8.69 -17.41 -8.54
C VAL A 24 -7.69 -16.71 -7.62
N GLN A 25 -7.07 -17.44 -6.69
CA GLN A 25 -6.01 -16.90 -5.85
C GLN A 25 -4.76 -16.57 -6.68
N GLN A 26 -4.38 -17.45 -7.60
CA GLN A 26 -3.26 -17.19 -8.51
C GLN A 26 -3.48 -15.93 -9.35
N GLU A 27 -4.69 -15.76 -9.90
CA GLU A 27 -5.04 -14.55 -10.66
C GLU A 27 -4.96 -13.29 -9.78
N ALA A 28 -5.46 -13.36 -8.55
CA ALA A 28 -5.35 -12.25 -7.60
C ALA A 28 -3.89 -11.91 -7.28
N VAL A 29 -3.04 -12.91 -7.07
CA VAL A 29 -1.60 -12.73 -6.83
C VAL A 29 -0.91 -12.08 -8.03
N SER A 30 -1.23 -12.50 -9.25
CA SER A 30 -0.71 -11.89 -10.48
C SER A 30 -1.09 -10.41 -10.57
N ARG A 31 -2.35 -10.05 -10.26
CA ARG A 31 -2.76 -8.65 -10.19
C ARG A 31 -2.01 -7.86 -9.11
N LEU A 32 -1.74 -8.47 -7.95
CA LEU A 32 -0.94 -7.82 -6.89
C LEU A 32 0.50 -7.54 -7.32
N ASP A 33 1.11 -8.45 -8.10
CA ASP A 33 2.43 -8.22 -8.70
C ASP A 33 2.43 -6.99 -9.63
N THR A 34 1.38 -6.77 -10.43
CA THR A 34 1.29 -5.57 -11.30
C THR A 34 1.21 -4.26 -10.51
N ILE A 35 0.67 -4.29 -9.29
CA ILE A 35 0.48 -3.10 -8.44
C ILE A 35 1.75 -2.79 -7.64
N LEU A 36 2.53 -3.82 -7.28
CA LEU A 36 3.68 -3.70 -6.39
C LEU A 36 4.70 -2.62 -6.82
N PRO A 37 5.15 -2.53 -8.09
CA PRO A 37 6.12 -1.52 -8.51
C PRO A 37 5.62 -0.10 -8.26
N GLY A 38 4.36 0.18 -8.60
CA GLY A 38 3.77 1.50 -8.41
C GLY A 38 3.72 1.94 -6.94
N THR A 39 3.57 0.99 -6.00
CA THR A 39 3.59 1.32 -4.57
C THR A 39 4.98 1.76 -4.08
N ALA A 40 6.05 1.22 -4.67
CA ALA A 40 7.43 1.60 -4.35
C ALA A 40 7.74 3.03 -4.81
N ASP A 41 7.31 3.39 -6.01
CA ASP A 41 7.51 4.71 -6.59
C ASP A 41 6.72 5.78 -5.83
N ALA A 42 5.46 5.49 -5.48
CA ALA A 42 4.64 6.37 -4.64
C ALA A 42 5.30 6.64 -3.27
N ALA A 43 5.89 5.61 -2.65
CA ALA A 43 6.61 5.75 -1.38
C ALA A 43 7.89 6.61 -1.52
N ARG A 44 8.59 6.53 -2.66
CA ARG A 44 9.78 7.34 -2.95
C ARG A 44 9.42 8.80 -3.20
N ALA A 45 8.39 9.07 -4.02
CA ALA A 45 7.92 10.44 -4.32
C ALA A 45 7.49 11.21 -3.06
N GLY A 46 6.84 10.56 -2.09
CA GLY A 46 6.48 11.17 -0.82
C GLY A 46 7.68 11.60 0.04
N ARG A 47 8.83 10.91 -0.06
CA ARG A 47 10.08 11.28 0.65
C ARG A 47 10.77 12.48 0.01
N VAL A 48 10.85 12.53 -1.32
CA VAL A 48 11.48 13.65 -2.05
C VAL A 48 10.73 14.95 -1.79
N ARG A 49 9.39 14.93 -1.86
CA ARG A 49 8.54 16.10 -1.58
C ARG A 49 8.73 16.68 -0.18
N ARG A 50 9.08 15.85 0.82
CA ARG A 50 9.32 16.31 2.20
C ARG A 50 10.67 16.97 2.41
N ARG A 51 11.70 16.58 1.65
CA ARG A 51 13.07 17.12 1.78
C ARG A 51 13.16 18.54 1.21
N PHE A 52 12.61 18.75 0.01
CA PHE A 52 12.56 20.08 -0.64
C PHE A 52 11.64 21.09 0.06
N ALA A 53 10.55 20.65 0.71
CA ALA A 53 9.67 21.54 1.46
C ALA A 53 10.24 22.07 2.78
N ARG A 54 11.36 21.50 3.27
CA ARG A 54 12.02 21.97 4.49
C ARG A 54 13.02 23.10 4.22
N GLU A 55 13.57 23.16 3.01
CA GLU A 55 14.61 24.12 2.61
C GLU A 55 14.00 25.38 1.97
N ILE A 56 12.88 25.27 1.26
CA ILE A 56 12.19 26.39 0.59
C ILE A 56 11.22 27.15 1.53
N ARG A 57 11.18 26.82 2.83
CA ARG A 57 10.24 27.45 3.77
C ARG A 57 10.70 28.81 4.32
N GLN A 58 11.92 29.24 4.01
CA GLN A 58 12.43 30.52 4.51
C GLN A 58 12.22 31.69 3.56
N ASN A 59 12.05 31.51 2.24
CA ASN A 59 12.07 32.71 1.37
C ASN A 59 11.22 32.77 0.09
N CYS A 60 10.29 31.85 -0.20
CA CYS A 60 9.49 32.01 -1.41
C CYS A 60 8.02 31.60 -1.24
N TRP A 61 7.14 32.54 -1.57
CA TRP A 61 5.71 32.33 -1.88
C TRP A 61 5.60 31.59 -3.22
N VAL A 62 6.13 30.36 -3.30
CA VAL A 62 6.07 29.55 -4.52
C VAL A 62 4.65 29.04 -4.69
N LYS A 63 3.96 29.56 -5.71
CA LYS A 63 2.67 29.07 -6.17
C LYS A 63 2.82 27.57 -6.45
N ARG A 64 1.99 26.79 -5.77
CA ARG A 64 2.08 25.33 -5.71
C ARG A 64 1.59 24.73 -7.02
N GLU A 65 2.45 24.66 -8.03
CA GLU A 65 2.12 23.97 -9.27
C GLU A 65 1.99 22.46 -8.99
N PRO A 66 0.86 21.83 -9.36
CA PRO A 66 0.72 20.39 -9.21
C PRO A 66 1.73 19.74 -10.14
N ALA A 67 2.71 19.03 -9.57
CA ALA A 67 3.67 18.25 -10.31
C ALA A 67 2.92 17.35 -11.30
N ALA A 68 2.95 17.72 -12.59
CA ALA A 68 2.54 16.86 -13.67
C ALA A 68 3.44 15.60 -13.63
N GLY A 69 2.84 14.40 -13.71
CA GLY A 69 3.63 13.28 -14.23
C GLY A 69 3.33 11.86 -13.78
N THR A 70 2.43 11.57 -12.82
CA THR A 70 2.06 10.15 -12.59
C THR A 70 0.67 10.03 -11.99
N ALA A 71 -0.24 9.38 -12.72
CA ALA A 71 -1.54 9.00 -12.20
C ALA A 71 -1.36 8.12 -10.94
N PRO A 72 -2.20 8.29 -9.91
CA PRO A 72 -2.11 7.45 -8.73
C PRO A 72 -2.29 5.97 -9.11
N VAL A 73 -1.51 5.10 -8.49
CA VAL A 73 -1.59 3.65 -8.69
C VAL A 73 -2.95 3.18 -8.22
N ARG A 74 -3.69 2.52 -9.12
CA ARG A 74 -5.00 1.93 -8.79
C ARG A 74 -4.79 0.69 -7.91
N GLY A 75 -5.56 0.59 -6.84
CA GLY A 75 -5.54 -0.57 -5.95
C GLY A 75 -6.37 -1.74 -6.47
N LEU A 76 -6.29 -2.88 -5.75
CA LEU A 76 -7.09 -4.07 -6.00
C LEU A 76 -8.16 -4.22 -4.92
N TYR A 77 -9.42 -4.33 -5.33
CA TYR A 77 -10.53 -4.67 -4.43
C TYR A 77 -10.91 -6.14 -4.62
N MET A 78 -10.71 -6.94 -3.58
CA MET A 78 -11.01 -8.37 -3.59
C MET A 78 -12.31 -8.66 -2.85
N TRP A 79 -13.22 -9.40 -3.48
CA TRP A 79 -14.50 -9.82 -2.93
C TRP A 79 -14.76 -11.29 -3.25
N GLY A 80 -15.66 -11.94 -2.50
CA GLY A 80 -15.98 -13.36 -2.66
C GLY A 80 -16.32 -14.05 -1.34
N GLY A 81 -16.66 -15.34 -1.39
CA GLY A 81 -17.12 -16.13 -0.25
C GLY A 81 -16.14 -16.21 0.94
N VAL A 82 -16.67 -16.57 2.11
CA VAL A 82 -15.89 -16.80 3.34
C VAL A 82 -14.92 -17.98 3.13
N GLY A 83 -13.74 -17.95 3.74
CA GLY A 83 -12.76 -19.06 3.67
C GLY A 83 -11.87 -19.08 2.41
N ARG A 84 -12.07 -18.21 1.42
CA ARG A 84 -11.28 -18.18 0.17
C ARG A 84 -9.88 -17.56 0.27
N GLY A 85 -9.34 -17.38 1.48
CA GLY A 85 -7.97 -16.86 1.66
C GLY A 85 -7.75 -15.36 1.38
N LYS A 86 -8.80 -14.54 1.25
CA LYS A 86 -8.66 -13.07 1.01
C LYS A 86 -7.77 -12.37 2.04
N THR A 87 -7.98 -12.67 3.33
CA THR A 87 -7.18 -12.11 4.43
C THR A 87 -5.71 -12.49 4.30
N TRP A 88 -5.46 -13.76 3.96
CA TRP A 88 -4.12 -14.29 3.77
C TRP A 88 -3.41 -13.64 2.56
N LEU A 89 -4.09 -13.51 1.43
CA LEU A 89 -3.56 -12.80 0.25
C LEU A 89 -3.19 -11.34 0.57
N MET A 90 -3.99 -10.67 1.40
CA MET A 90 -3.67 -9.32 1.90
C MET A 90 -2.43 -9.31 2.81
N ASP A 91 -2.27 -10.31 3.68
CA ASP A 91 -1.09 -10.44 4.55
C ASP A 91 0.18 -10.70 3.75
N LEU A 92 0.09 -11.60 2.77
CA LEU A 92 1.15 -11.89 1.82
C LEU A 92 1.59 -10.63 1.07
N PHE A 93 0.64 -9.87 0.51
CA PHE A 93 0.94 -8.62 -0.18
C PHE A 93 1.60 -7.59 0.75
N TYR A 94 1.08 -7.44 1.97
CA TYR A 94 1.65 -6.54 2.96
C TYR A 94 3.12 -6.86 3.28
N GLN A 95 3.46 -8.15 3.34
CA GLN A 95 4.84 -8.59 3.57
C GLN A 95 5.75 -8.38 2.34
N SER A 96 5.20 -8.32 1.13
CA SER A 96 5.93 -7.99 -0.11
C SER A 96 6.17 -6.50 -0.30
N LEU A 97 5.37 -5.63 0.33
CA LEU A 97 5.56 -4.18 0.21
C LEU A 97 6.95 -3.73 0.71
N PRO A 98 7.68 -2.91 -0.07
CA PRO A 98 8.99 -2.43 0.34
C PRO A 98 8.90 -1.35 1.43
N GLY A 99 9.87 -1.36 2.34
CA GLY A 99 9.99 -0.39 3.41
C GLY A 99 9.02 -0.57 4.58
N GLU A 100 9.15 0.30 5.57
CA GLU A 100 8.43 0.20 6.85
C GLU A 100 7.21 1.11 6.92
N ARG A 101 7.08 2.08 6.01
CA ARG A 101 5.96 3.04 5.97
C ARG A 101 4.75 2.45 5.26
N LYS A 102 4.22 1.36 5.81
CA LYS A 102 3.01 0.66 5.36
C LYS A 102 2.08 0.47 6.55
N GLN A 103 0.78 0.49 6.30
CA GLN A 103 -0.23 0.31 7.34
C GLN A 103 -1.29 -0.67 6.85
N ARG A 104 -1.72 -1.56 7.73
CA ARG A 104 -2.90 -2.42 7.54
C ARG A 104 -4.03 -1.88 8.41
N LEU A 105 -5.17 -1.61 7.79
CA LEU A 105 -6.34 -1.07 8.48
C LEU A 105 -7.55 -1.95 8.20
N HIS A 106 -8.30 -2.26 9.25
CA HIS A 106 -9.66 -2.79 9.12
C HIS A 106 -10.61 -1.60 8.90
N PHE A 107 -11.61 -1.78 8.04
CA PHE A 107 -12.51 -0.70 7.61
C PHE A 107 -13.12 0.10 8.77
N HIS A 108 -13.61 -0.56 9.82
CA HIS A 108 -14.17 0.12 10.99
C HIS A 108 -13.14 1.00 11.73
N ARG A 109 -11.88 0.56 11.80
CA ARG A 109 -10.80 1.36 12.40
C ARG A 109 -10.41 2.54 11.51
N PHE A 110 -10.52 2.38 10.19
CA PHE A 110 -10.28 3.47 9.24
C PHE A 110 -11.28 4.61 9.43
N HIS A 111 -12.58 4.31 9.55
CA HIS A 111 -13.60 5.32 9.79
C HIS A 111 -13.38 6.07 11.11
N ALA A 112 -13.16 5.34 12.21
CA ALA A 112 -12.90 5.95 13.52
C ALA A 112 -11.63 6.82 13.54
N ALA A 113 -10.57 6.42 12.84
CA ALA A 113 -9.33 7.19 12.76
C ALA A 113 -9.49 8.51 11.97
N ARG A 114 -10.40 8.55 10.99
CA ARG A 114 -10.67 9.77 10.21
C ARG A 114 -11.44 10.80 11.05
N THR A 115 -12.44 10.36 11.81
CA THR A 115 -13.25 11.24 12.65
C THR A 115 -12.40 11.93 13.72
N ARG A 116 -11.57 11.18 14.44
CA ARG A 116 -10.70 11.74 15.51
C ARG A 116 -9.66 12.77 15.05
N ARG A 117 -9.28 12.76 13.76
CA ARG A 117 -8.39 13.79 13.19
C ARG A 117 -9.11 15.08 12.82
N ALA A 118 -10.42 15.03 12.60
CA ALA A 118 -11.22 16.21 12.31
C ALA A 118 -11.55 17.02 13.58
N ASP A 119 -11.61 16.36 14.73
CA ASP A 119 -12.02 16.94 16.01
C ASP A 119 -10.88 17.60 16.82
N HIS A 120 -9.69 17.75 16.24
CA HIS A 120 -8.62 18.55 16.84
C HIS A 120 -8.53 19.89 16.10
N PRO A 121 -9.28 20.94 16.54
CA PRO A 121 -9.01 22.29 16.07
C PRO A 121 -7.56 22.59 16.43
N ALA A 122 -6.80 23.13 15.48
CA ALA A 122 -5.48 23.67 15.73
C ALA A 122 -5.61 24.77 16.79
N GLY A 123 -5.39 24.39 18.05
CA GLY A 123 -5.42 25.28 19.20
C GLY A 123 -4.07 25.98 19.34
N THR A 124 -4.14 27.29 19.10
CA THR A 124 -3.42 28.41 19.75
C THR A 124 -1.90 28.40 19.77
#